data_AF-A0A952J2T7-F1
#
_entry.id   AF-A0A952J2T7-F1
#
_cell.length_a   1.000
_cell.length_b   1.000
_cell.length_c   1.000
_cell.angle_alpha   90.00
_cell.angle_beta   90.00
_cell.angle_gamma   90.00
#
_symmetry.space_group_name_H-M   'P 1'
#
loop_
_entity.id
_entity.type
_entity.pdbx_description
1 polymer ?
#
loop_
_entity_poly.entity_id
_entity_poly.type
_entity_poly.pdbx_seq_one_letter_code
_entity_poly.pdbx_strand_id
1 'polypeptide(L)'
;MSSSLLRARVEGGNTPEMTDWYLKSETGPLKDVLLGPATTFGWLGVENAEYSSLVRDSLRKGYQFDRNLALRQHAEMVAAYEDAGVTCHFLPEDPSTCM
;
A
#
# COMPACT_ATOMS: atom_id res chain seq x y z
N MET A 1 -28.46 -2.92 -21.22
CA MET A 1 -28.36 -2.69 -19.77
C MET A 1 -26.97 -2.13 -19.51
N SER A 2 -26.86 -0.90 -19.01
CA SER A 2 -25.55 -0.25 -18.78
C SER A 2 -24.94 -0.81 -17.49
N SER A 3 -23.90 -1.63 -17.63
CA SER A 3 -23.11 -2.14 -16.51
C SER A 3 -22.09 -1.08 -16.11
N SER A 4 -22.50 -0.13 -15.26
CA SER A 4 -21.56 0.79 -14.63
C SER A 4 -20.63 -0.01 -13.71
N LEU A 5 -19.31 0.07 -13.95
CA LEU A 5 -18.29 -0.51 -13.06
C LEU A 5 -18.21 0.22 -11.70
N LEU A 6 -18.77 1.43 -11.62
CA LEU A 6 -18.80 2.21 -10.40
C LEU A 6 -20.07 1.87 -9.61
N ARG A 7 -19.90 1.46 -8.35
CA ARG A 7 -20.97 1.16 -7.40
C ARG A 7 -20.77 1.94 -6.10
N ALA A 8 -21.83 2.52 -5.57
CA ALA A 8 -21.82 3.09 -4.22
C ALA A 8 -21.75 1.97 -3.17
N ARG A 9 -21.18 2.27 -1.99
CA ARG A 9 -21.15 1.30 -0.87
C ARG A 9 -22.56 0.87 -0.47
N VAL A 10 -23.52 1.80 -0.51
CA VAL A 10 -24.94 1.55 -0.29
C VAL A 10 -25.71 1.94 -1.55
N GLU A 11 -26.47 0.98 -2.09
CA GLU A 11 -27.34 1.20 -3.24
C GLU A 11 -28.51 2.11 -2.83
N GLY A 12 -28.62 3.29 -3.47
CA GLY A 12 -29.58 4.34 -3.08
C GLY A 12 -29.00 5.51 -2.26
N GLY A 13 -27.69 5.51 -1.99
CA GLY A 13 -27.03 6.61 -1.28
C GLY A 13 -27.13 6.51 0.25
N ASN A 14 -27.00 7.64 0.95
CA ASN A 14 -27.04 7.73 2.44
C ASN A 14 -26.09 6.76 3.14
N THR A 15 -24.90 6.56 2.56
CA THR A 15 -23.85 5.77 3.19
C THR A 15 -23.47 6.42 4.53
N PRO A 16 -23.63 5.73 5.67
CA PRO A 16 -23.28 6.31 6.97
C PRO A 16 -21.81 6.73 7.01
N GLU A 17 -21.50 7.81 7.72
CA GLU A 17 -20.12 8.23 7.96
C GLU A 17 -19.35 7.10 8.67
N MET A 18 -18.10 6.87 8.26
CA MET A 18 -17.24 5.90 8.95
C MET A 18 -16.74 6.52 10.26
N THR A 19 -17.06 5.88 11.37
CA THR A 19 -16.63 6.33 12.71
C THR A 19 -15.29 5.73 13.12
N ASP A 20 -14.97 4.55 12.60
CA ASP A 20 -13.89 3.71 13.15
C ASP A 20 -12.60 3.78 12.33
N TRP A 21 -12.70 4.11 11.04
CA TRP A 21 -11.55 4.23 10.14
C TRP A 21 -11.71 5.43 9.23
N TYR A 22 -10.95 6.48 9.50
CA TYR A 22 -11.02 7.72 8.73
C TYR A 22 -9.70 8.48 8.83
N LEU A 23 -9.40 9.26 7.81
CA LEU A 23 -8.24 10.15 7.77
C LEU A 23 -8.72 11.59 7.96
N LYS A 24 -8.53 12.14 9.16
CA LYS A 24 -8.92 13.53 9.47
C LYS A 24 -7.96 14.57 8.87
N SER A 25 -6.69 14.19 8.71
CA SER A 25 -5.59 15.06 8.29
C SER A 25 -4.44 14.20 7.77
N GLU A 26 -3.68 14.72 6.82
CA GLU A 26 -2.46 14.09 6.30
C GLU A 26 -1.22 14.35 7.16
N THR A 27 -1.30 15.26 8.15
CA THR A 27 -0.15 15.70 8.95
C THR A 27 -0.37 15.58 10.47
N GLY A 28 -1.57 15.23 10.90
CA GLY A 28 -1.86 14.95 12.31
C GLY A 28 -1.22 13.65 12.79
N PRO A 29 -1.32 13.33 14.09
CA PRO A 29 -0.84 12.07 14.63
C PRO A 29 -1.49 10.88 13.93
N LEU A 30 -0.67 9.97 13.42
CA LEU A 30 -1.12 8.69 12.88
C LEU A 30 -1.48 7.76 14.04
N LYS A 31 -2.63 7.08 13.95
CA LYS A 31 -3.11 6.15 14.99
C LYS A 31 -3.19 4.72 14.48
N ASP A 32 -3.66 4.56 13.25
CA ASP A 32 -3.83 3.29 12.57
C ASP A 32 -3.24 3.40 11.16
N VAL A 33 -2.53 2.36 10.74
CA VAL A 33 -1.99 2.26 9.38
C VAL A 33 -2.28 0.89 8.78
N LEU A 34 -2.71 0.87 7.52
CA LEU A 34 -2.88 -0.36 6.76
C LEU A 34 -1.67 -0.56 5.84
N LEU A 35 -1.00 -1.71 5.98
CA LEU A 35 0.20 -2.08 5.26
C LEU A 35 -0.03 -3.34 4.41
N GLY A 36 0.67 -3.42 3.28
CA GLY A 36 0.71 -4.63 2.47
C GLY A 36 1.76 -5.63 2.97
N PRO A 37 1.61 -6.93 2.69
CA PRO A 37 2.63 -7.91 3.01
C PRO A 37 3.89 -7.71 2.15
N ALA A 38 5.03 -7.44 2.79
CA ALA A 38 6.31 -7.31 2.08
C ALA A 38 6.83 -8.64 1.51
N THR A 39 6.34 -9.77 2.01
CA THR A 39 6.70 -11.13 1.57
C THR A 39 6.33 -11.39 0.13
N THR A 40 5.22 -10.83 -0.34
CA THR A 40 4.70 -11.04 -1.69
C THR A 40 5.03 -9.89 -2.66
N PHE A 41 5.82 -8.91 -2.23
CA PHE A 41 6.22 -7.78 -3.07
C PHE A 41 7.07 -8.25 -4.25
N GLY A 42 6.58 -7.98 -5.46
CA GLY A 42 7.25 -8.19 -6.74
C GLY A 42 7.94 -6.90 -7.17
N TRP A 43 9.21 -7.01 -7.56
CA TRP A 43 9.83 -5.91 -8.28
C TRP A 43 9.41 -5.99 -9.74
N LEU A 44 8.74 -4.95 -10.22
CA LEU A 44 8.19 -4.87 -11.57
C LEU A 44 9.24 -4.84 -12.70
N GLY A 45 10.52 -4.64 -12.41
CA GLY A 45 11.60 -4.91 -13.36
C GLY A 45 11.62 -4.09 -14.66
N VAL A 46 12.58 -4.39 -15.54
CA VAL A 46 12.74 -3.71 -16.83
C VAL A 46 11.50 -3.82 -17.72
N GLU A 47 10.75 -4.91 -17.57
CA GLU A 47 9.52 -5.23 -18.27
C GLU A 47 8.40 -4.20 -18.02
N ASN A 48 8.41 -3.52 -16.86
CA ASN A 48 7.45 -2.46 -16.56
C ASN A 48 8.03 -1.05 -16.67
N ALA A 49 9.27 -0.90 -17.16
CA ALA A 49 9.88 0.42 -17.31
C ALA A 49 9.08 1.31 -18.27
N GLU A 50 8.38 0.75 -19.27
CA GLU A 50 7.55 1.55 -20.19
C GLU A 50 6.40 2.27 -19.45
N TYR A 51 5.80 1.62 -18.45
CA TYR A 51 4.60 2.08 -17.75
C TYR A 51 4.87 2.67 -16.35
N SER A 52 6.09 2.49 -15.81
CA SER A 52 6.47 2.94 -14.48
C SER A 52 7.62 3.94 -14.49
N SER A 53 7.32 5.20 -14.17
CA SER A 53 8.32 6.26 -14.01
C SER A 53 9.31 5.97 -12.87
N LEU A 54 8.85 5.31 -11.80
CA LEU A 54 9.68 4.89 -10.67
C LEU A 54 10.71 3.84 -11.09
N VAL A 55 10.30 2.85 -11.88
CA VAL A 55 11.23 1.83 -12.39
C VAL A 55 12.26 2.46 -13.31
N ARG A 56 11.85 3.36 -14.22
CA ARG A 56 12.78 4.09 -15.11
C ARG A 56 13.81 4.90 -14.34
N ASP A 57 13.39 5.64 -13.30
CA ASP A 57 14.31 6.42 -12.48
C ASP A 57 15.28 5.51 -11.69
N SER A 58 14.78 4.42 -11.12
CA SER A 58 15.58 3.45 -10.38
C SER A 58 16.65 2.81 -11.27
N LEU A 59 16.26 2.37 -12.47
CA LEU A 59 17.18 1.81 -13.47
C LEU A 59 18.21 2.85 -13.93
N ARG A 60 17.78 4.09 -14.19
CA ARG A 60 18.68 5.19 -14.57
C ARG A 60 19.73 5.49 -13.50
N LYS A 61 19.36 5.36 -12.22
CA LYS A 61 20.26 5.52 -11.07
C LYS A 61 21.09 4.28 -10.76
N GLY A 62 20.88 3.17 -11.48
CA GLY A 62 21.58 1.91 -11.26
C GLY A 62 21.18 1.18 -9.99
N TYR A 63 20.00 1.48 -9.43
CA TYR A 63 19.49 0.76 -8.26
C TYR A 63 19.11 -0.66 -8.62
N GLN A 64 19.42 -1.58 -7.70
CA GLN A 64 19.09 -2.99 -7.82
C GLN A 64 18.15 -3.38 -6.69
N PHE A 65 17.10 -4.12 -7.04
CA PHE A 65 16.19 -4.65 -6.05
C PHE A 65 16.83 -5.83 -5.31
N ASP A 66 16.91 -5.71 -3.99
CA ASP A 66 17.27 -6.80 -3.08
C ASP A 66 16.07 -7.09 -2.18
N ARG A 67 15.45 -8.27 -2.39
CA ARG A 67 14.29 -8.71 -1.62
C ARG A 67 14.57 -8.81 -0.13
N ASN A 68 15.74 -9.30 0.26
CA ASN A 68 16.07 -9.46 1.67
C ASN A 68 16.27 -8.10 2.34
N LEU A 69 16.85 -7.15 1.62
CA LEU A 69 16.95 -5.76 2.10
C LEU A 69 15.56 -5.14 2.25
N ALA A 70 14.69 -5.28 1.26
CA ALA A 70 13.33 -4.75 1.31
C ALA A 70 12.52 -5.31 2.49
N LEU A 71 12.63 -6.62 2.77
CA LEU A 71 12.00 -7.24 3.93
C LEU A 71 12.49 -6.66 5.26
N ARG A 72 13.81 -6.43 5.39
CA ARG A 72 14.39 -5.80 6.58
C ARG A 72 13.92 -4.36 6.75
N GLN A 73 13.95 -3.57 5.67
CA GLN A 73 13.49 -2.18 5.68
C GLN A 73 12.00 -2.06 6.05
N HIS A 74 11.17 -2.97 5.54
CA HIS A 74 9.77 -3.02 5.92
C HIS A 74 9.59 -3.35 7.41
N ALA A 75 10.34 -4.33 7.93
CA ALA A 75 10.31 -4.66 9.35
C ALA A 75 10.75 -3.48 10.24
N GLU A 76 11.80 -2.74 9.83
CA GLU A 76 12.24 -1.52 10.51
C GLU A 76 11.17 -0.42 10.50
N MET A 77 10.48 -0.24 9.37
CA MET A 77 9.37 0.71 9.26
C MET A 77 8.20 0.34 10.19
N VAL A 78 7.81 -0.94 10.23
CA VAL A 78 6.76 -1.44 11.15
C VAL A 78 7.15 -1.18 12.60
N ALA A 79 8.38 -1.52 12.99
CA ALA A 79 8.88 -1.27 14.34
C ALA A 79 8.83 0.22 14.70
N ALA A 80 9.20 1.11 13.79
CA ALA A 80 9.13 2.56 14.01
C ALA A 80 7.68 3.06 14.22
N TYR A 81 6.70 2.49 13.52
CA TYR A 81 5.29 2.80 13.75
C TYR A 81 4.82 2.31 15.12
N GLU A 82 5.12 1.06 15.46
CA GLU A 82 4.72 0.45 16.73
C GLU A 82 5.38 1.16 17.93
N ASP A 83 6.66 1.53 17.82
CA ASP A 83 7.39 2.31 18.83
C ASP A 83 6.77 3.71 19.05
N ALA A 84 6.18 4.28 18.00
CA ALA A 84 5.44 5.54 18.08
C ALA A 84 4.00 5.38 18.59
N GLY A 85 3.57 4.16 18.92
CA GLY A 85 2.22 3.85 19.41
C GLY A 85 1.16 3.77 18.31
N VAL A 86 1.56 3.59 17.05
CA VAL A 86 0.65 3.38 15.92
C VAL A 86 0.24 1.91 15.85
N THR A 87 -1.04 1.64 15.64
CA THR A 87 -1.53 0.29 15.36
C THR A 87 -1.28 -0.07 13.89
N CYS A 88 -0.44 -1.06 13.64
CA CYS A 88 -0.22 -1.60 12.30
C CYS A 88 -1.22 -2.71 11.98
N HIS A 89 -1.90 -2.58 10.86
CA HIS A 89 -2.84 -3.56 10.31
C HIS A 89 -2.30 -4.06 8.98
N PHE A 90 -2.48 -5.34 8.68
CA PHE A 90 -1.89 -5.96 7.48
C PHE A 90 -2.97 -6.54 6.58
N LEU A 91 -2.85 -6.26 5.28
CA LEU A 91 -3.61 -6.96 4.26
C LEU A 91 -3.20 -8.44 4.26
N PRO A 92 -4.15 -9.37 4.01
CA PRO A 92 -3.81 -10.76 3.78
C PRO A 92 -2.95 -10.88 2.51
N GLU A 93 -2.11 -11.90 2.48
CA GLU A 93 -1.39 -12.25 1.26
C GLU A 93 -2.38 -12.65 0.17
N ASP A 94 -2.32 -11.94 -0.97
CA ASP A 94 -3.18 -12.18 -2.12
C ASP A 94 -2.35 -12.20 -3.40
N PRO A 95 -2.20 -13.38 -4.05
CA PRO A 95 -1.49 -13.54 -5.31
C PRO A 95 -1.99 -12.63 -6.44
N SER A 96 -3.26 -12.22 -6.43
CA SER A 96 -3.85 -11.36 -7.46
C SER A 96 -3.55 -9.88 -7.26
N THR A 97 -3.11 -9.50 -6.04
CA THR A 97 -2.68 -8.14 -5.69
C THR A 97 -1.14 -8.06 -5.58
N CYS A 98 -0.43 -9.17 -5.80
CA CYS A 98 1.02 -9.18 -5.94
C CYS A 98 1.43 -8.32 -7.14
N MET A 99 2.02 -7.16 -6.84
CA MET A 99 2.73 -6.31 -7.79
C MET A 99 4.21 -6.40 -7.50
#